data_AF-A0A9N9YWQ3-F1
#
_entry.id   AF-A0A9N9YWQ3-F1
#
_cell.length_a   1.000
_cell.length_b   1.000
_cell.length_c   1.000
_cell.angle_alpha   90.00
_cell.angle_beta   90.00
_cell.angle_gamma   90.00
#
_symmetry.space_group_name_H-M   'P 1'
#
loop_
_entity.id
_entity.type
_entity.pdbx_description
1 polymer ?
#
loop_
_entity_poly.entity_id
_entity_poly.type
_entity_poly.pdbx_seq_one_letter_code
_entity_poly.pdbx_strand_id
1 'polypeptide(L)'
;MHTIRTLGGSTRDEALDPPHRPVNYDDDGAVRTVTTRSRQIWLCRPEAFDFDDGTFSNPNHGEAFGRIARFIQNLPEEELVALENLDTSSVHTPLRDMVYWMWNHVFWDVARFLSEVNCNTGTFRPPAHEVLAINYPETPIEAGKMQRVTRLQSDCNIMMGAVYVAPGVRLRFLVGQPDRESFMTSEFDSDAFGPDVLVDATKVTGCYNEPYVHWIRRNRNIQVFLEGRPDQPKGELAVVFVYGKCQYQPENTAHPCVNSCDCDEVEEGGEGDERHVDDNNERKPEDKR
;
A
#
# COMPACT_ATOMS: atom_id res chain seq x y z
N MET A 1 -12.10 7.14 -1.02
CA MET A 1 -11.75 7.95 0.16
C MET A 1 -10.96 7.05 1.07
N HIS A 2 -9.67 7.30 1.33
CA HIS A 2 -8.87 6.41 2.16
C HIS A 2 -9.24 6.54 3.64
N THR A 3 -9.07 5.48 4.41
CA THR A 3 -9.44 5.48 5.83
C THR A 3 -8.20 5.27 6.69
N ILE A 4 -7.92 6.21 7.61
CA ILE A 4 -6.90 6.03 8.64
C ILE A 4 -7.50 5.19 9.76
N ARG A 5 -7.01 3.95 9.93
CA ARG A 5 -7.53 3.04 10.96
C ARG A 5 -6.80 3.15 12.31
N THR A 6 -5.73 3.93 12.40
CA THR A 6 -4.90 3.99 13.61
C THR A 6 -4.44 5.42 13.89
N LEU A 7 -5.19 6.10 14.76
CA LEU A 7 -4.65 7.15 15.61
C LEU A 7 -4.19 6.47 16.90
N GLY A 8 -2.94 5.99 16.90
CA GLY A 8 -2.29 5.46 18.10
C GLY A 8 -1.22 6.43 18.59
N GLY A 9 -0.97 6.46 19.89
CA GLY A 9 0.06 7.31 20.50
C GLY A 9 -0.24 7.61 21.96
N SER A 10 0.79 7.59 22.80
CA SER A 10 0.68 7.98 24.21
C SER A 10 0.68 9.50 24.39
N THR A 11 1.08 10.23 23.34
CA THR A 11 1.17 11.68 23.31
C THR A 11 0.45 12.25 22.08
N ARG A 12 0.09 13.54 22.13
CA ARG A 12 -0.45 14.27 20.99
C ARG A 12 0.50 14.23 19.78
N ASP A 13 1.81 14.33 20.02
CA ASP A 13 2.81 14.27 18.96
C ASP A 13 2.88 12.88 18.32
N GLU A 14 2.73 11.81 19.09
CA GLU A 14 2.63 10.45 18.53
C GLU A 14 1.30 10.21 17.81
N ALA A 15 0.20 10.81 18.25
CA ALA A 15 -1.07 10.74 17.56
C ALA A 15 -1.03 11.45 16.19
N LEU A 16 -0.30 12.57 16.11
CA LEU A 16 -0.13 13.36 14.88
C LEU A 16 0.97 12.80 13.97
N ASP A 17 2.04 12.23 14.54
CA ASP A 17 3.23 11.73 13.84
C ASP A 17 3.73 10.40 14.46
N PRO A 18 2.99 9.29 14.29
CA PRO A 18 3.34 8.02 14.92
C PRO A 18 4.62 7.41 14.35
N PRO A 19 5.27 6.45 15.02
CA PRO A 19 6.41 5.72 14.44
C PRO A 19 6.03 4.91 13.18
N HIS A 20 4.78 4.45 13.12
CA HIS A 20 4.21 3.64 12.04
C HIS A 20 2.72 3.96 11.90
N ARG A 21 2.22 3.90 10.67
CA ARG A 21 0.80 4.04 10.34
C ARG A 21 0.43 3.12 9.18
N PRO A 22 -0.48 2.14 9.36
CA PRO A 22 -1.09 1.45 8.25
C PRO A 22 -2.17 2.34 7.62
N VAL A 23 -2.05 2.60 6.32
CA VAL A 23 -3.02 3.37 5.54
C VAL A 23 -3.87 2.40 4.75
N ASN A 24 -5.15 2.30 5.10
CA ASN A 24 -6.09 1.45 4.37
C ASN A 24 -6.66 2.20 3.17
N TYR A 25 -6.45 1.65 1.97
CA TYR A 25 -6.98 2.17 0.71
C TYR A 25 -8.12 1.33 0.13
N ASP A 26 -8.75 0.43 0.90
CA ASP A 26 -9.80 -0.46 0.39
C ASP A 26 -11.01 0.28 -0.22
N ASP A 27 -11.33 1.44 0.35
CA ASP A 27 -12.41 2.35 -0.07
C ASP A 27 -11.99 3.24 -1.27
N ASP A 28 -10.79 3.07 -1.80
CA ASP A 28 -10.32 3.69 -3.04
C ASP A 28 -10.25 2.66 -4.16
N GLY A 29 -11.31 2.63 -4.98
CA GLY A 29 -11.44 1.66 -6.07
C GLY A 29 -10.31 1.74 -7.09
N ALA A 30 -9.73 2.92 -7.32
CA ALA A 30 -8.65 3.10 -8.29
C ALA A 30 -7.34 2.51 -7.76
N VAL A 31 -6.93 2.90 -6.55
CA VAL A 31 -5.71 2.37 -5.90
C VAL A 31 -5.83 0.87 -5.66
N ARG A 32 -7.01 0.40 -5.23
CA ARG A 32 -7.27 -1.03 -5.07
C ARG A 32 -7.14 -1.79 -6.39
N THR A 33 -7.71 -1.28 -7.47
CA THR A 33 -7.60 -1.91 -8.80
C THR A 33 -6.14 -1.99 -9.25
N VAL A 34 -5.39 -0.87 -9.15
CA VAL A 34 -3.98 -0.83 -9.56
C VAL A 34 -3.14 -1.80 -8.72
N THR A 35 -3.32 -1.85 -7.41
CA THR A 35 -2.55 -2.75 -6.52
C THR A 35 -2.90 -4.22 -6.73
N THR A 36 -4.17 -4.57 -6.91
CA THR A 36 -4.60 -5.93 -7.27
C THR A 36 -4.01 -6.37 -8.61
N ARG A 37 -4.14 -5.53 -9.65
CA ARG A 37 -3.57 -5.86 -10.98
C ARG A 37 -2.06 -5.94 -10.94
N SER A 38 -1.40 -5.06 -10.20
CA SER A 38 0.05 -5.10 -9.99
C SER A 38 0.52 -6.44 -9.43
N ARG A 39 -0.19 -6.98 -8.44
CA ARG A 39 0.12 -8.29 -7.83
C ARG A 39 -0.13 -9.45 -8.78
N GLN A 40 -1.22 -9.41 -9.55
CA GLN A 40 -1.48 -10.42 -10.59
C GLN A 40 -0.37 -10.41 -11.65
N ILE A 41 -0.01 -9.23 -12.15
CA ILE A 41 1.04 -9.05 -13.16
C ILE A 41 2.39 -9.54 -12.64
N TRP A 42 2.69 -9.30 -11.36
CA TRP A 42 3.94 -9.75 -10.74
C TRP A 42 4.11 -11.28 -10.82
N LEU A 43 3.00 -12.01 -10.72
CA LEU A 43 2.95 -13.47 -10.81
C LEU A 43 2.99 -13.98 -12.25
N CYS A 44 2.80 -13.14 -13.27
CA CYS A 44 2.74 -13.60 -14.65
C CYS A 44 4.13 -13.75 -15.30
N ARG A 45 4.27 -14.70 -16.21
CA ARG A 45 5.46 -14.85 -17.05
C ARG A 45 5.47 -13.82 -18.19
N PRO A 46 6.61 -13.21 -18.55
CA PRO A 46 6.67 -12.21 -19.61
C PRO A 46 6.24 -12.74 -20.98
N GLU A 47 6.50 -14.01 -21.26
CA GLU A 47 6.17 -14.67 -22.53
C GLU A 47 4.66 -14.87 -22.72
N ALA A 48 3.86 -14.74 -21.66
CA ALA A 48 2.41 -14.77 -21.75
C ALA A 48 1.84 -13.58 -22.53
N PHE A 49 2.64 -12.53 -22.71
CA PHE A 49 2.18 -11.30 -23.32
C PHE A 49 2.95 -11.03 -24.59
N ASP A 50 2.23 -11.07 -25.71
CA ASP A 50 2.77 -10.79 -27.02
C ASP A 50 2.92 -9.28 -27.20
N PHE A 51 4.10 -8.75 -26.86
CA PHE A 51 4.46 -7.36 -27.06
C PHE A 51 5.60 -7.25 -28.08
N ASP A 52 5.25 -7.37 -29.35
CA ASP A 52 6.16 -7.27 -30.50
C ASP A 52 6.80 -5.87 -30.70
N ASP A 53 6.50 -4.89 -29.85
CA ASP A 53 6.80 -3.46 -30.04
C ASP A 53 7.87 -2.90 -29.07
N GLY A 54 8.59 -3.76 -28.33
CA GLY A 54 9.54 -3.27 -27.33
C GLY A 54 8.85 -2.57 -26.16
N THR A 55 7.58 -2.91 -25.87
CA THR A 55 6.77 -2.41 -24.74
C THR A 55 7.55 -2.35 -23.43
N PHE A 56 8.37 -3.36 -23.14
CA PHE A 56 9.14 -3.44 -21.91
C PHE A 56 10.38 -2.55 -21.87
N SER A 57 10.80 -2.02 -23.03
CA SER A 57 11.90 -1.07 -23.19
C SER A 57 11.40 0.38 -23.32
N ASN A 58 10.09 0.59 -23.36
CA ASN A 58 9.48 1.91 -23.47
C ASN A 58 9.43 2.60 -22.09
N PRO A 59 9.86 3.87 -21.96
CA PRO A 59 9.73 4.62 -20.71
C PRO A 59 8.27 4.82 -20.23
N ASN A 60 7.29 4.56 -21.10
CA ASN A 60 5.87 4.75 -20.81
C ASN A 60 5.23 3.49 -20.20
N HIS A 61 5.74 3.07 -19.03
CA HIS A 61 5.28 1.88 -18.29
C HIS A 61 3.76 1.83 -18.03
N GLY A 62 3.08 2.99 -17.96
CA GLY A 62 1.64 3.06 -17.69
C GLY A 62 0.75 2.48 -18.80
N GLU A 63 1.08 2.69 -20.07
CA GLU A 63 0.27 2.16 -21.19
C GLU A 63 0.41 0.65 -21.29
N ALA A 64 1.66 0.16 -21.22
CA ALA A 64 2.01 -1.25 -21.15
C ALA A 64 1.23 -1.96 -20.03
N PHE A 65 1.33 -1.42 -18.81
CA PHE A 65 0.63 -1.93 -17.64
C PHE A 65 -0.88 -1.96 -17.87
N GLY A 66 -1.45 -0.88 -18.41
CA GLY A 66 -2.88 -0.78 -18.67
C GLY A 66 -3.40 -1.80 -19.69
N ARG A 67 -2.58 -2.18 -20.69
CA ARG A 67 -2.92 -3.26 -21.63
C ARG A 67 -2.91 -4.63 -20.95
N ILE A 68 -1.85 -4.92 -20.20
CA ILE A 68 -1.69 -6.19 -19.46
C ILE A 68 -2.80 -6.36 -18.43
N ALA A 69 -3.06 -5.31 -17.63
CA ALA A 69 -4.08 -5.32 -16.60
C ALA A 69 -5.48 -5.59 -17.18
N ARG A 70 -5.79 -5.00 -18.35
CA ARG A 70 -7.04 -5.26 -19.07
C ARG A 70 -7.11 -6.69 -19.63
N PHE A 71 -6.00 -7.20 -20.15
CA PHE A 71 -5.93 -8.59 -20.62
C PHE A 71 -6.22 -9.56 -19.46
N ILE A 72 -5.47 -9.45 -18.35
CA ILE A 72 -5.66 -10.26 -17.13
C ILE A 72 -7.09 -10.16 -16.59
N GLN A 73 -7.69 -8.96 -16.59
CA GLN A 73 -9.04 -8.75 -16.10
C GLN A 73 -10.11 -9.55 -16.88
N ASN A 74 -9.86 -9.84 -18.14
CA ASN A 74 -10.81 -10.54 -19.01
C ASN A 74 -10.59 -12.06 -19.04
N LEU A 75 -9.57 -12.57 -18.35
CA LEU A 75 -9.30 -14.00 -18.29
C LEU A 75 -10.07 -14.70 -17.17
N PRO A 76 -10.56 -15.92 -17.39
CA PRO A 76 -11.06 -16.77 -16.31
C PRO A 76 -9.92 -17.21 -15.39
N GLU A 77 -10.26 -17.61 -14.16
CA GLU A 77 -9.28 -17.97 -13.13
C GLU A 77 -8.38 -19.14 -13.55
N GLU A 78 -8.92 -20.15 -14.24
CA GLU A 78 -8.11 -21.26 -14.78
C GLU A 78 -7.03 -20.82 -15.77
N GLU A 79 -7.30 -19.79 -16.57
CA GLU A 79 -6.34 -19.27 -17.55
C GLU A 79 -5.28 -18.40 -16.87
N LEU A 80 -5.62 -17.71 -15.77
CA LEU A 80 -4.64 -16.96 -14.98
C LEU A 80 -3.57 -17.87 -14.39
N VAL A 81 -3.94 -19.06 -13.91
CA VAL A 81 -2.98 -20.06 -13.42
C VAL A 81 -2.01 -20.48 -14.53
N ALA A 82 -2.48 -20.59 -15.77
CA ALA A 82 -1.62 -20.90 -16.91
C ALA A 82 -0.64 -19.78 -17.30
N LEU A 83 -0.82 -18.57 -16.75
CA LEU A 83 0.11 -17.45 -16.93
C LEU A 83 1.15 -17.35 -15.82
N GLU A 84 1.03 -18.14 -14.75
CA GLU A 84 1.94 -18.06 -13.61
C GLU A 84 3.40 -18.30 -14.01
N ASN A 85 4.26 -17.45 -13.46
CA ASN A 85 5.69 -17.53 -13.60
C ASN A 85 6.25 -18.51 -12.57
N LEU A 86 6.85 -19.60 -13.06
CA LEU A 86 7.50 -20.59 -12.20
C LEU A 86 8.81 -20.08 -11.59
N ASP A 87 9.34 -18.95 -12.06
CA ASP A 87 10.49 -18.31 -11.43
C ASP A 87 10.09 -17.65 -10.10
N THR A 88 10.38 -18.37 -9.01
CA THR A 88 10.18 -17.93 -7.62
C THR A 88 11.40 -17.24 -7.03
N SER A 89 12.43 -16.93 -7.83
CA SER A 89 13.73 -16.47 -7.35
C SER A 89 14.12 -15.07 -7.83
N SER A 90 13.77 -14.69 -9.07
CA SER A 90 14.22 -13.39 -9.59
C SER A 90 13.40 -12.25 -9.01
N VAL A 91 14.08 -11.24 -8.48
CA VAL A 91 13.39 -10.03 -8.00
C VAL A 91 13.06 -9.10 -9.16
N HIS A 92 13.96 -9.00 -10.14
CA HIS A 92 13.85 -8.08 -11.26
C HIS A 92 13.64 -8.84 -12.56
N THR A 93 12.52 -8.54 -13.21
CA THR A 93 12.20 -8.90 -14.60
C THR A 93 11.48 -7.70 -15.20
N PRO A 94 11.40 -7.56 -16.53
CA PRO A 94 10.75 -6.39 -17.12
C PRO A 94 9.29 -6.17 -16.69
N LEU A 95 8.54 -7.26 -16.45
CA LEU A 95 7.19 -7.17 -15.87
C LEU A 95 7.20 -6.72 -14.41
N ARG A 96 8.08 -7.29 -13.59
CA ARG A 96 8.18 -6.97 -12.16
C ARG A 96 8.63 -5.51 -11.96
N ASP A 97 9.55 -5.02 -12.79
CA ASP A 97 10.01 -3.62 -12.75
C ASP A 97 8.90 -2.65 -13.15
N MET A 98 8.08 -3.00 -14.14
CA MET A 98 6.89 -2.22 -14.48
C MET A 98 5.87 -2.20 -13.34
N VAL A 99 5.69 -3.32 -12.62
CA VAL A 99 4.89 -3.36 -11.39
C VAL A 99 5.46 -2.41 -10.34
N TYR A 100 6.77 -2.47 -10.08
CA TYR A 100 7.43 -1.60 -9.10
C TYR A 100 7.29 -0.12 -9.47
N TRP A 101 7.34 0.20 -10.77
CA TRP A 101 7.07 1.53 -11.26
C TRP A 101 5.64 2.00 -10.94
N MET A 102 4.63 1.15 -11.16
CA MET A 102 3.23 1.48 -10.84
C MET A 102 2.98 1.76 -9.35
N TRP A 103 3.78 1.14 -8.46
CA TRP A 103 3.70 1.43 -7.03
C TRP A 103 4.09 2.88 -6.69
N ASN A 104 4.82 3.60 -7.54
CA ASN A 104 5.02 5.05 -7.34
C ASN A 104 3.71 5.83 -7.42
N HIS A 105 2.79 5.45 -8.31
CA HIS A 105 1.49 6.12 -8.40
C HIS A 105 0.63 5.81 -7.16
N VAL A 106 0.62 4.55 -6.72
CA VAL A 106 -0.04 4.13 -5.47
C VAL A 106 0.50 4.94 -4.28
N PHE A 107 1.82 5.04 -4.16
CA PHE A 107 2.46 5.82 -3.10
C PHE A 107 2.18 7.31 -3.21
N TRP A 108 2.16 7.88 -4.41
CA TRP A 108 1.80 9.27 -4.61
C TRP A 108 0.38 9.58 -4.13
N ASP A 109 -0.59 8.75 -4.51
CA ASP A 109 -1.99 8.93 -4.10
C ASP A 109 -2.14 8.80 -2.58
N VAL A 110 -1.50 7.79 -1.97
CA VAL A 110 -1.48 7.60 -0.52
C VAL A 110 -0.79 8.77 0.21
N ALA A 111 0.32 9.26 -0.31
CA ALA A 111 1.03 10.40 0.28
C ALA A 111 0.21 11.68 0.24
N ARG A 112 -0.48 11.93 -0.88
CA ARG A 112 -1.38 13.08 -1.03
C ARG A 112 -2.50 13.01 0.00
N PHE A 113 -3.13 11.85 0.14
CA PHE A 113 -4.13 11.63 1.19
C PHE A 113 -3.57 11.89 2.59
N LEU A 114 -2.38 11.35 2.91
CA LEU A 114 -1.76 11.58 4.21
C LEU A 114 -1.44 13.07 4.47
N SER A 115 -1.10 13.83 3.43
CA SER A 115 -0.87 15.27 3.55
C SER A 115 -2.17 16.04 3.86
N GLU A 116 -3.30 15.64 3.26
CA GLU A 116 -4.62 16.26 3.48
C GLU A 116 -5.13 16.03 4.92
N VAL A 117 -4.74 14.92 5.56
CA VAL A 117 -5.12 14.55 6.94
C VAL A 117 -4.08 14.98 7.99
N ASN A 118 -3.32 16.04 7.71
CA ASN A 118 -2.38 16.69 8.64
C ASN A 118 -1.26 15.79 9.18
N CYS A 119 -0.83 14.80 8.41
CA CYS A 119 0.38 14.06 8.76
C CYS A 119 1.59 14.81 8.22
N ASN A 120 2.63 14.96 9.04
CA ASN A 120 3.90 15.54 8.60
C ASN A 120 4.73 14.52 7.79
N THR A 121 4.12 13.96 6.74
CA THR A 121 4.66 12.86 5.95
C THR A 121 5.86 13.26 5.11
N GLY A 122 6.03 14.55 4.83
CA GLY A 122 6.90 15.06 3.79
C GLY A 122 6.28 14.87 2.40
N THR A 123 6.98 15.34 1.38
CA THR A 123 6.54 15.20 -0.02
C THR A 123 7.08 13.90 -0.59
N PHE A 124 6.21 12.98 -1.00
CA PHE A 124 6.63 11.87 -1.83
C PHE A 124 7.03 12.39 -3.22
N ARG A 125 8.16 11.94 -3.78
CA ARG A 125 8.63 12.38 -5.11
C ARG A 125 8.97 11.18 -5.98
N PRO A 126 8.13 10.84 -6.97
CA PRO A 126 8.39 9.73 -7.87
C PRO A 126 9.43 10.12 -8.95
N PRO A 127 10.16 9.16 -9.52
CA PRO A 127 10.24 7.77 -9.07
C PRO A 127 11.14 7.68 -7.83
N ALA A 128 10.62 7.10 -6.77
CA ALA A 128 11.38 6.81 -5.55
C ALA A 128 10.86 5.50 -5.00
N HIS A 129 11.09 4.41 -5.74
CA HIS A 129 10.74 3.06 -5.32
C HIS A 129 12.02 2.23 -5.24
N GLU A 130 12.15 1.49 -4.15
CA GLU A 130 13.19 0.51 -3.88
C GLU A 130 12.49 -0.82 -3.56
N VAL A 131 13.19 -1.92 -3.78
CA VAL A 131 12.65 -3.26 -3.58
C VAL A 131 13.36 -3.94 -2.41
N LEU A 132 12.60 -4.38 -1.42
CA LEU A 132 13.06 -5.23 -0.33
C LEU A 132 12.56 -6.66 -0.60
N ALA A 133 13.43 -7.47 -1.18
CA ALA A 133 13.21 -8.90 -1.36
C ALA A 133 13.67 -9.66 -0.13
N ILE A 134 12.82 -10.58 0.32
CA ILE A 134 13.06 -11.44 1.47
C ILE A 134 12.97 -12.88 0.97
N ASN A 135 14.11 -13.58 1.00
CA ASN A 135 14.18 -15.00 0.68
C ASN A 135 13.91 -15.82 1.93
N TYR A 136 13.46 -17.06 1.76
CA TYR A 136 13.50 -18.04 2.83
C TYR A 136 14.95 -18.26 3.27
N PRO A 137 15.21 -18.35 4.59
CA PRO A 137 16.57 -18.58 5.08
C PRO A 137 17.07 -19.98 4.68
N GLU A 138 18.38 -20.09 4.42
CA GLU A 138 19.04 -21.37 4.11
C GLU A 138 18.87 -22.42 5.22
N THR A 139 18.83 -21.94 6.46
CA THR A 139 18.52 -22.76 7.63
C THR A 139 17.02 -22.72 7.87
N PRO A 140 16.31 -23.87 7.81
CA PRO A 140 14.88 -23.91 8.05
C PRO A 140 14.55 -23.33 9.42
N ILE A 141 13.52 -22.49 9.45
CA ILE A 141 12.97 -21.98 10.70
C ILE A 141 12.11 -23.11 11.28
N GLU A 142 12.27 -23.41 12.56
CA GLU A 142 11.42 -24.41 13.23
C GLU A 142 9.95 -24.03 13.11
N ALA A 143 9.09 -25.02 12.84
CA ALA A 143 7.67 -24.79 12.60
C ALA A 143 7.02 -24.01 13.76
N GLY A 144 6.29 -22.94 13.43
CA GLY A 144 5.64 -22.06 14.40
C GLY A 144 6.58 -21.08 15.13
N LYS A 145 7.90 -21.17 14.93
CA LYS A 145 8.85 -20.17 15.44
C LYS A 145 9.04 -19.03 14.45
N MET A 146 9.24 -17.83 14.98
CA MET A 146 9.57 -16.64 14.21
C MET A 146 11.09 -16.44 14.18
N GLN A 147 11.65 -16.21 13.00
CA GLN A 147 13.05 -15.85 12.82
C GLN A 147 13.16 -14.50 12.12
N ARG A 148 14.01 -13.63 12.63
CA ARG A 148 14.35 -12.37 11.97
C ARG A 148 15.13 -12.67 10.69
N VAL A 149 14.64 -12.16 9.56
CA VAL A 149 15.25 -12.40 8.24
C VAL A 149 15.82 -11.14 7.61
N THR A 150 15.33 -9.96 7.98
CA THR A 150 15.89 -8.70 7.49
C THR A 150 15.70 -7.55 8.48
N ARG A 151 16.55 -6.54 8.32
CA ARG A 151 16.49 -5.25 9.03
C ARG A 151 16.63 -4.14 7.98
N LEU A 152 15.67 -3.22 7.98
CA LEU A 152 15.70 -2.00 7.17
C LEU A 152 15.73 -0.79 8.10
N GLN A 153 16.58 0.18 7.80
CA GLN A 153 16.61 1.47 8.48
C GLN A 153 16.65 2.57 7.41
N SER A 154 15.84 3.61 7.61
CA SER A 154 15.75 4.74 6.69
C SER A 154 15.92 6.06 7.45
N ASP A 155 16.66 6.99 6.86
CA ASP A 155 16.86 8.38 7.34
C ASP A 155 15.70 9.31 6.97
N CYS A 156 14.80 8.85 6.11
CA CYS A 156 13.58 9.52 5.68
C CYS A 156 12.34 8.66 5.98
N ASN A 157 11.18 9.31 5.97
CA ASN A 157 9.90 8.60 6.08
C ASN A 157 9.77 7.69 4.86
N ILE A 158 9.21 6.49 5.02
CA ILE A 158 8.97 5.58 3.92
C ILE A 158 7.50 5.17 3.85
N MET A 159 7.03 4.89 2.65
CA MET A 159 5.82 4.11 2.40
C MET A 159 6.23 2.75 1.90
N MET A 160 5.64 1.68 2.40
CA MET A 160 5.99 0.31 2.06
C MET A 160 4.74 -0.50 1.78
N GLY A 161 4.76 -1.29 0.71
CA GLY A 161 3.66 -2.16 0.32
C GLY A 161 4.17 -3.52 -0.18
N ALA A 162 3.46 -4.58 0.18
CA ALA A 162 3.76 -5.92 -0.31
C ALA A 162 3.24 -6.08 -1.75
N VAL A 163 4.14 -6.50 -2.64
CA VAL A 163 3.82 -6.77 -4.06
C VAL A 163 3.78 -8.26 -4.36
N TYR A 164 4.46 -9.06 -3.55
CA TYR A 164 4.41 -10.52 -3.60
C TYR A 164 4.56 -11.09 -2.19
N VAL A 165 3.79 -12.13 -1.91
CA VAL A 165 3.90 -12.97 -0.71
C VAL A 165 3.72 -14.40 -1.18
N ALA A 166 4.70 -15.26 -0.92
CA ALA A 166 4.59 -16.67 -1.27
C ALA A 166 3.43 -17.34 -0.49
N PRO A 167 2.71 -18.30 -1.08
CA PRO A 167 1.57 -18.94 -0.44
C PRO A 167 1.88 -19.46 0.97
N GLY A 168 1.05 -19.04 1.93
CA GLY A 168 1.10 -19.45 3.34
C GLY A 168 2.27 -18.87 4.16
N VAL A 169 2.97 -17.85 3.65
CA VAL A 169 3.95 -17.09 4.45
C VAL A 169 3.24 -16.29 5.55
N ARG A 170 3.80 -16.35 6.76
CA ARG A 170 3.43 -15.48 7.88
C ARG A 170 4.61 -14.59 8.22
N LEU A 171 4.34 -13.28 8.30
CA LEU A 171 5.36 -12.27 8.54
C LEU A 171 4.97 -11.36 9.71
N ARG A 172 5.97 -10.78 10.37
CA ARG A 172 5.76 -9.80 11.43
C ARG A 172 6.70 -8.62 11.22
N PHE A 173 6.16 -7.42 11.37
CA PHE A 173 6.93 -6.19 11.42
C PHE A 173 7.08 -5.71 12.86
N LEU A 174 8.32 -5.45 13.25
CA LEU A 174 8.61 -4.64 14.43
C LEU A 174 9.19 -3.31 13.94
N VAL A 175 8.54 -2.20 14.30
CA VAL A 175 9.00 -0.84 13.99
C VAL A 175 9.46 -0.18 15.28
N GLY A 176 10.77 -0.10 15.46
CA GLY A 176 11.40 0.34 16.71
C GLY A 176 12.42 1.46 16.53
N GLN A 177 13.02 1.90 17.64
CA GLN A 177 14.14 2.85 17.63
C GLN A 177 15.45 2.18 17.16
N PRO A 178 16.41 2.94 16.58
CA PRO A 178 17.68 2.45 16.04
C PRO A 178 18.56 1.68 17.05
N ASP A 179 18.57 2.15 18.30
CA ASP A 179 19.64 1.86 19.28
C ASP A 179 19.29 0.81 20.34
N ARG A 180 18.10 0.20 20.27
CA ARG A 180 17.74 -0.90 21.17
C ARG A 180 18.07 -2.23 20.50
N GLU A 181 19.15 -2.90 20.89
CA GLU A 181 19.47 -4.26 20.39
C GLU A 181 18.64 -5.35 21.08
N SER A 182 17.94 -5.03 22.18
CA SER A 182 17.25 -6.00 23.05
C SER A 182 15.92 -6.57 22.51
N PHE A 183 15.69 -6.55 21.20
CA PHE A 183 14.51 -7.15 20.57
C PHE A 183 14.58 -8.69 20.50
N MET A 184 15.58 -9.33 21.12
CA MET A 184 15.99 -10.72 20.83
C MET A 184 15.61 -11.76 21.88
N THR A 185 14.95 -11.40 22.99
CA THR A 185 14.59 -12.37 24.04
C THR A 185 13.08 -12.56 24.14
N SER A 186 12.67 -13.82 24.15
CA SER A 186 11.32 -14.38 23.97
C SER A 186 10.26 -14.04 25.03
N GLU A 187 10.42 -12.94 25.76
CA GLU A 187 9.41 -12.42 26.68
C GLU A 187 9.11 -10.99 26.25
N PHE A 188 8.23 -10.89 25.25
CA PHE A 188 7.82 -9.62 24.66
C PHE A 188 6.80 -8.95 25.57
N ASP A 189 7.26 -7.93 26.30
CA ASP A 189 6.39 -7.00 27.02
C ASP A 189 5.84 -5.99 25.99
N SER A 190 4.58 -6.18 25.59
CA SER A 190 3.87 -5.40 24.55
C SER A 190 3.77 -3.91 24.88
N ASP A 191 4.03 -3.55 26.13
CA ASP A 191 3.78 -2.22 26.66
C ASP A 191 5.01 -1.28 26.52
N ALA A 192 6.20 -1.83 26.25
CA ALA A 192 7.46 -1.07 26.19
C ALA A 192 7.88 -0.62 24.78
N PHE A 193 7.25 -1.18 23.75
CA PHE A 193 7.53 -0.91 22.35
C PHE A 193 6.20 -0.50 21.70
N GLY A 194 6.21 0.55 20.88
CA GLY A 194 5.00 0.97 20.15
C GLY A 194 4.35 -0.22 19.42
N PRO A 195 3.08 -0.11 18.99
CA PRO A 195 2.26 -1.26 18.63
C PRO A 195 2.99 -2.18 17.65
N ASP A 196 3.33 -3.39 18.10
CA ASP A 196 3.81 -4.46 17.24
C ASP A 196 2.81 -4.66 16.10
N VAL A 197 3.30 -4.71 14.86
CA VAL A 197 2.42 -4.92 13.70
C VAL A 197 2.66 -6.30 13.13
N LEU A 198 1.85 -7.24 13.62
CA LEU A 198 1.71 -8.53 12.97
C LEU A 198 0.91 -8.34 11.68
N VAL A 199 1.57 -8.51 10.53
CA VAL A 199 0.90 -8.60 9.24
C VAL A 199 0.77 -10.08 8.92
N ASP A 200 -0.37 -10.66 9.27
CA ASP A 200 -0.61 -12.07 8.98
C ASP A 200 -0.95 -12.27 7.50
N ALA A 201 0.10 -12.39 6.70
CA ALA A 201 -0.03 -12.60 5.26
C ALA A 201 -0.57 -14.01 4.89
N THR A 202 -0.96 -14.87 5.85
CA THR A 202 -1.75 -16.07 5.48
C THR A 202 -3.18 -15.77 5.08
N LYS A 203 -3.73 -14.63 5.49
CA LYS A 203 -5.04 -14.16 4.99
C LYS A 203 -4.96 -13.62 3.57
N VAL A 204 -3.75 -13.49 3.04
CA VAL A 204 -3.46 -13.08 1.67
C VAL A 204 -3.44 -14.34 0.82
N THR A 205 -4.58 -14.65 0.18
CA THR A 205 -4.67 -15.73 -0.80
C THR A 205 -4.51 -15.15 -2.21
N GLY A 206 -3.51 -15.65 -2.95
CA GLY A 206 -3.29 -15.28 -4.35
C GLY A 206 -2.95 -13.81 -4.55
N CYS A 207 -3.79 -13.08 -5.28
CA CYS A 207 -3.57 -11.69 -5.70
C CYS A 207 -4.23 -10.62 -4.82
N TYR A 208 -4.95 -11.03 -3.77
CA TYR A 208 -5.71 -10.14 -2.89
C TYR A 208 -5.00 -9.97 -1.55
N ASN A 209 -3.96 -9.15 -1.53
CA ASN A 209 -3.32 -8.77 -0.28
C ASN A 209 -4.17 -7.74 0.46
N GLU A 210 -3.89 -7.65 1.75
CA GLU A 210 -4.24 -6.55 2.63
C GLU A 210 -4.11 -5.18 1.89
N PRO A 211 -5.19 -4.38 1.82
CA PRO A 211 -5.24 -3.10 1.09
C PRO A 211 -4.55 -1.99 1.87
N TYR A 212 -3.32 -2.26 2.32
CA TYR A 212 -2.55 -1.36 3.16
C TYR A 212 -1.25 -0.93 2.49
N VAL A 213 -0.93 0.35 2.65
CA VAL A 213 0.43 0.88 2.58
C VAL A 213 0.85 1.21 4.00
N HIS A 214 2.03 0.75 4.39
CA HIS A 214 2.61 1.09 5.69
C HIS A 214 3.46 2.34 5.54
N TRP A 215 3.01 3.44 6.13
CA TRP A 215 3.85 4.60 6.33
C TRP A 215 4.68 4.41 7.60
N ILE A 216 5.99 4.62 7.50
CA ILE A 216 6.95 4.42 8.59
C ILE A 216 7.78 5.69 8.70
N ARG A 217 7.85 6.22 9.92
CA ARG A 217 8.61 7.45 10.19
C ARG A 217 10.11 7.22 9.99
N ARG A 218 10.82 8.27 9.61
CA ARG A 218 12.29 8.31 9.56
C ARG A 218 12.93 7.87 10.87
N ASN A 219 14.18 7.40 10.77
CA ASN A 219 15.00 6.96 11.90
C ASN A 219 14.31 5.86 12.72
N ARG A 220 13.62 4.96 12.02
CA ARG A 220 13.03 3.74 12.58
C ARG A 220 13.74 2.52 12.02
N ASN A 221 13.94 1.55 12.90
CA ASN A 221 14.33 0.20 12.53
C ASN A 221 13.08 -0.59 12.20
N ILE A 222 13.08 -1.22 11.04
CA ILE A 222 12.07 -2.18 10.63
C ILE A 222 12.75 -3.54 10.69
N GLN A 223 12.27 -4.41 11.57
CA GLN A 223 12.71 -5.80 11.63
C GLN A 223 11.58 -6.67 11.09
N VAL A 224 11.92 -7.52 10.13
CA VAL A 224 10.97 -8.46 9.54
C VAL A 224 11.30 -9.86 10.02
N PHE A 225 10.26 -10.53 10.52
CA PHE A 225 10.33 -11.92 10.96
C PHE A 225 9.47 -12.78 10.03
N LEU A 226 9.94 -13.98 9.74
CA LEU A 226 9.17 -15.03 9.06
C LEU A 226 8.90 -16.18 10.03
N GLU A 227 7.72 -16.76 9.93
CA GLU A 227 7.36 -17.98 10.66
C GLU A 227 7.86 -19.22 9.91
N GLY A 228 8.41 -20.20 10.64
CA GLY A 228 8.81 -21.49 10.10
C GLY A 228 7.66 -22.38 9.67
N ARG A 229 7.88 -23.11 8.57
CA ARG A 229 6.96 -24.14 8.06
C ARG A 229 7.73 -25.39 7.61
N PRO A 230 7.09 -26.57 7.59
CA PRO A 230 7.75 -27.82 7.21
C PRO A 230 8.23 -27.88 5.75
N ASP A 231 7.56 -27.12 4.87
CA ASP A 231 7.67 -27.18 3.41
C ASP A 231 8.33 -25.92 2.80
N GLN A 232 9.10 -25.15 3.59
CA GLN A 232 9.72 -23.93 3.10
C GLN A 232 10.77 -24.22 2.00
N PRO A 233 10.58 -23.67 0.79
CA PRO A 233 11.58 -23.80 -0.25
C PRO A 233 12.78 -22.91 0.09
N LYS A 234 13.99 -23.49 0.08
CA LYS A 234 15.20 -22.77 0.48
C LYS A 234 15.66 -21.80 -0.60
N GLY A 235 16.05 -20.59 -0.20
CA GLY A 235 16.62 -19.58 -1.10
C GLY A 235 15.62 -18.92 -2.05
N GLU A 236 14.40 -19.42 -2.16
CA GLU A 236 13.32 -18.81 -2.93
C GLU A 236 12.74 -17.57 -2.25
N LEU A 237 12.04 -16.72 -3.02
CA LEU A 237 11.40 -15.51 -2.51
C LEU A 237 10.24 -15.89 -1.59
N ALA A 238 10.30 -15.44 -0.34
CA ALA A 238 9.19 -15.51 0.59
C ALA A 238 8.27 -14.29 0.44
N VAL A 239 8.85 -13.09 0.34
CA VAL A 239 8.11 -11.82 0.27
C VAL A 239 8.90 -10.80 -0.54
N VAL A 240 8.20 -9.97 -1.31
CA VAL A 240 8.76 -8.77 -1.91
C VAL A 240 7.95 -7.56 -1.49
N PHE A 241 8.64 -6.58 -0.92
CA PHE A 241 8.09 -5.26 -0.66
C PHE A 241 8.65 -4.27 -1.68
N VAL A 242 7.80 -3.38 -2.15
CA VAL A 242 8.25 -2.12 -2.72
C VAL A 242 8.11 -1.08 -1.62
N TYR A 243 9.08 -0.19 -1.50
CA TYR A 243 8.98 0.95 -0.62
C TYR A 243 9.49 2.20 -1.30
N GLY A 244 8.93 3.34 -0.92
CA GLY A 244 9.32 4.62 -1.43
C GLY A 244 9.59 5.64 -0.35
N LYS A 245 10.57 6.49 -0.61
CA LYS A 245 11.06 7.49 0.33
C LYS A 245 10.26 8.78 0.19
N CYS A 246 9.70 9.27 1.28
CA CYS A 246 9.10 10.59 1.34
C CYS A 246 10.18 11.60 1.74
N GLN A 247 10.44 12.57 0.86
CA GLN A 247 11.38 13.64 1.15
C GLN A 247 10.73 14.57 2.17
N TYR A 248 11.19 14.45 3.40
CA TYR A 248 10.87 15.42 4.43
C TYR A 248 11.70 16.68 4.19
N GLN A 249 11.11 17.71 3.61
CA GLN A 249 11.63 19.05 3.78
C GLN A 249 11.14 19.53 5.15
N PRO A 250 12.02 19.85 6.11
CA PRO A 250 11.60 20.63 7.27
C PRO A 250 11.14 21.98 6.72
N GLU A 251 9.86 22.09 6.37
CA GLU A 251 9.29 23.39 6.10
C GLU A 251 9.43 24.21 7.39
N ASN A 252 9.95 25.43 7.23
CA ASN A 252 9.93 26.45 8.26
C ASN A 252 8.62 26.37 9.05
N THR A 253 8.74 26.37 10.36
CA THR A 253 7.71 26.29 11.41
C THR A 253 6.63 27.40 11.36
N ALA A 254 6.10 27.73 10.19
CA ALA A 254 5.25 28.90 9.95
C ALA A 254 4.12 28.65 8.93
N HIS A 255 3.55 27.45 8.89
CA HIS A 255 2.17 27.31 8.43
C HIS A 255 1.30 27.04 9.66
N PRO A 256 0.61 28.06 10.22
CA PRO A 256 -0.39 27.80 11.24
C PRO A 256 -1.43 26.88 10.61
N CYS A 257 -1.71 25.76 11.28
CA CYS A 257 -2.83 24.91 10.94
C CYS A 257 -4.04 25.81 10.73
N VAL A 258 -4.56 25.85 9.52
CA VAL A 258 -5.83 26.51 9.21
C VAL A 258 -6.91 25.67 9.90
N ASN A 259 -7.10 25.94 11.18
CA ASN A 259 -8.38 25.75 11.84
C ASN A 259 -9.32 26.79 11.24
N SER A 260 -9.88 26.48 10.07
CA SER A 260 -11.12 27.10 9.61
C SER A 260 -12.02 25.99 9.08
N CYS A 261 -12.38 25.06 9.98
CA CYS A 261 -13.78 24.65 10.02
C CYS A 261 -14.54 25.80 10.68
N ASP A 262 -14.69 26.92 9.95
CA ASP A 262 -15.77 27.85 10.19
C ASP A 262 -17.02 27.12 9.72
N CYS A 263 -17.63 26.40 10.66
CA CYS A 263 -19.03 26.06 10.58
C CYS A 263 -19.76 27.38 10.74
N ASP A 264 -19.90 28.15 9.66
CA ASP A 264 -20.78 29.30 9.65
C ASP A 264 -22.18 28.83 10.05
N GLU A 265 -22.57 29.20 11.26
CA GLU A 265 -23.95 29.17 11.71
C GLU A 265 -24.75 30.03 10.73
N VAL A 266 -25.52 29.36 9.86
CA VAL A 266 -26.54 30.04 9.06
C VAL A 266 -27.61 30.51 10.03
N GLU A 267 -27.52 31.77 10.44
CA GLU A 267 -28.62 32.50 11.06
C GLU A 267 -29.76 32.58 10.03
N GLU A 268 -30.78 31.74 10.19
CA GLU A 268 -32.07 31.91 9.52
C GLU A 268 -32.76 33.15 10.09
N GLY A 269 -32.60 34.27 9.38
CA GLY A 269 -33.28 35.52 9.65
C GLY A 269 -33.89 36.12 8.37
N GLY A 270 -35.21 35.97 8.23
CA GLY A 270 -36.09 37.04 7.76
C GLY A 270 -36.42 37.16 6.27
N GLU A 271 -37.72 37.05 5.99
CA GLU A 271 -38.54 37.88 5.07
C GLU A 271 -38.07 37.95 3.59
N GLY A 272 -38.74 37.34 2.62
CA GLY A 272 -40.14 37.52 2.26
C GLY A 272 -40.21 38.25 0.92
N ASP A 273 -40.74 37.62 -0.14
CA ASP A 273 -41.48 38.36 -1.18
C ASP A 273 -42.31 37.41 -2.06
N GLU A 274 -43.43 37.95 -2.50
CA GLU A 274 -44.57 37.34 -3.15
C GLU A 274 -44.39 37.16 -4.67
N ARG A 275 -45.36 36.43 -5.27
CA ARG A 275 -45.74 36.35 -6.70
C ARG A 275 -44.93 35.35 -7.52
N HIS A 276 -45.49 34.56 -8.44
CA HIS A 276 -46.78 34.54 -9.11
C HIS A 276 -47.08 33.08 -9.48
N VAL A 277 -48.32 32.62 -9.23
CA VAL A 277 -48.84 31.38 -9.80
C VAL A 277 -49.58 31.77 -11.07
N ASP A 278 -49.06 31.34 -12.21
CA ASP A 278 -49.83 31.11 -13.43
C ASP A 278 -49.02 30.15 -14.30
N ASP A 279 -49.44 28.89 -14.36
CA ASP A 279 -49.10 28.02 -15.49
C ASP A 279 -50.26 27.07 -15.79
N ASN A 280 -51.06 27.50 -16.76
CA ASN A 280 -51.83 26.65 -17.64
C ASN A 280 -50.84 25.86 -18.53
N ASN A 281 -50.87 24.52 -18.53
CA ASN A 281 -51.09 23.78 -19.77
C ASN A 281 -51.29 22.26 -19.60
N GLU A 282 -52.50 21.84 -19.98
CA GLU A 282 -52.82 20.78 -20.96
C GLU A 282 -52.05 19.43 -20.96
N ARG A 283 -52.79 18.41 -20.49
CA ARG A 283 -53.22 17.21 -21.22
C ARG A 283 -52.19 16.33 -21.98
N LYS A 284 -51.99 15.12 -21.41
CA LYS A 284 -51.78 13.81 -22.09
C LYS A 284 -52.92 13.50 -23.10
N PRO A 285 -52.81 12.56 -24.07
CA PRO A 285 -52.00 11.32 -24.02
C PRO A 285 -51.25 10.90 -25.32
N GLU A 286 -50.24 10.04 -25.13
CA GLU A 286 -49.62 9.25 -26.20
C GLU A 286 -50.47 8.01 -26.52
N ASP A 287 -50.77 7.84 -27.81
CA ASP A 287 -51.33 6.64 -28.40
C ASP A 287 -50.29 5.52 -28.48
N LYS A 288 -50.69 4.31 -28.07
CA LYS A 288 -49.99 3.06 -28.35
C LYS A 288 -50.48 2.50 -29.68
N ARG A 289 -49.57 2.24 -30.62
CA ARG A 289 -49.63 1.11 -31.55
C ARG A 289 -48.24 0.68 -31.96
#